data_AF-A0A183D9G7-F1
#
_entry.id   AF-A0A183D9G7-F1
#
_cell.length_a   1.000
_cell.length_b   1.000
_cell.length_c   1.000
_cell.angle_alpha   90.00
_cell.angle_beta   90.00
_cell.angle_gamma   90.00
#
_symmetry.space_group_name_H-M   'P 1'
#
loop_
_entity.id
_entity.type
_entity.pdbx_description
1 polymer ?
#
loop_
_entity_poly.entity_id
_entity_poly.type
_entity_poly.pdbx_seq_one_letter_code
_entity_poly.pdbx_strand_id
1 'polypeptide(L)'
;MQALVNGAPVIMPWQKVDSIDGASLISLHRNDDWTILKTYDGLMVRCNSQWHICEIILPGRMHGRSNGLLGPNDNEPSNDQNLVDGRHNDQLNVLAEHWAVNGACRRNEAPDLTHRDDEHCQSYFQSSSSPLRLCFAQVRNFFFVQCFVFLIINHLAAH
;
A
#
# COMPACT_ATOMS: atom_id res chain seq x y z
N MET A 1 -3.73 12.26 14.00
CA MET A 1 -4.83 11.47 13.39
C MET A 1 -5.68 10.83 14.49
N GLN A 2 -6.99 11.07 14.47
CA GLN A 2 -7.97 10.45 15.37
C GLN A 2 -8.62 9.27 14.65
N ALA A 3 -8.78 8.14 15.33
CA ALA A 3 -9.44 6.97 14.76
C ALA A 3 -10.93 6.98 15.14
N LEU A 4 -11.78 6.57 14.21
CA LEU A 4 -13.22 6.44 14.39
C LEU A 4 -13.61 4.97 14.21
N VAL A 5 -14.39 4.41 15.14
CA VAL A 5 -15.01 3.09 15.01
C VAL A 5 -16.52 3.31 15.01
N ASN A 6 -17.20 2.93 13.93
CA ASN A 6 -18.63 3.18 13.72
C ASN A 6 -19.02 4.66 13.88
N GLY A 7 -18.17 5.58 13.40
CA GLY A 7 -18.38 7.02 13.52
C GLY A 7 -18.06 7.62 14.90
N ALA A 8 -17.72 6.81 15.90
CA ALA A 8 -17.35 7.28 17.24
C ALA A 8 -15.82 7.33 17.40
N PRO A 9 -15.26 8.39 18.00
CA PRO A 9 -13.83 8.47 18.27
C PRO A 9 -13.39 7.44 19.30
N VAL A 10 -12.22 6.83 19.06
CA VAL A 10 -11.59 5.88 19.99
C VAL A 10 -10.22 6.36 20.44
N ILE A 11 -9.85 5.98 21.66
CA ILE A 11 -8.52 6.22 22.22
C ILE A 11 -7.66 4.99 21.94
N MET A 12 -6.49 5.19 21.34
CA MET A 12 -5.52 4.11 21.11
C MET A 12 -4.59 3.95 22.33
N PRO A 13 -4.21 2.70 22.71
CA PRO A 13 -4.59 1.45 22.06
C PRO A 13 -6.06 1.07 22.30
N TRP A 14 -6.73 0.57 21.27
CA TRP A 14 -8.12 0.13 21.28
C TRP A 14 -8.23 -1.30 20.80
N GLN A 15 -9.15 -2.09 21.36
CA GLN A 15 -9.40 -3.46 20.93
C GLN A 15 -10.88 -3.80 20.98
N LYS A 16 -11.32 -4.63 20.02
CA LYS A 16 -12.54 -5.41 20.13
C LYS A 16 -12.16 -6.81 20.57
N VAL A 17 -12.74 -7.27 21.66
CA VAL A 17 -12.43 -8.57 22.27
C VAL A 17 -13.64 -9.49 22.14
N ASP A 18 -13.40 -10.78 21.92
CA ASP A 18 -14.44 -11.80 21.98
C ASP A 18 -14.92 -11.97 23.43
N SER A 19 -16.25 -12.01 23.59
CA SER A 19 -16.88 -12.13 24.91
C SER A 19 -16.80 -13.54 25.49
N ILE A 20 -16.48 -14.55 24.69
CA ILE A 20 -16.45 -15.95 25.11
C ILE A 20 -15.08 -16.33 25.66
N ASP A 21 -14.01 -16.10 24.90
CA ASP A 21 -12.65 -16.56 25.21
C ASP A 21 -11.65 -15.42 25.49
N GLY A 22 -12.07 -14.16 25.35
CA GLY A 22 -11.20 -13.02 25.55
C GLY A 22 -10.20 -12.77 24.41
N ALA A 23 -10.36 -13.42 23.25
CA ALA A 23 -9.47 -13.21 22.11
C ALA A 23 -9.62 -11.81 21.50
N SER A 24 -8.51 -11.21 21.08
CA SER A 24 -8.54 -9.92 20.38
C SER A 24 -9.02 -10.11 18.93
N LEU A 25 -10.24 -9.67 18.64
CA LEU A 25 -10.85 -9.74 17.30
C LEU A 25 -10.30 -8.69 16.36
N ILE A 26 -10.16 -7.47 16.86
CA ILE A 26 -9.57 -6.32 16.16
C ILE A 26 -8.74 -5.56 17.17
N SER A 27 -7.52 -5.19 16.81
CA SER A 27 -6.69 -4.29 17.60
C SER A 27 -6.28 -3.09 16.76
N LEU A 28 -6.24 -1.93 17.40
CA LEU A 28 -5.80 -0.67 16.82
C LEU A 28 -4.84 0.00 17.79
N HIS A 29 -3.62 0.27 17.33
CA HIS A 29 -2.60 0.89 18.17
C HIS A 29 -1.69 1.79 17.32
N ARG A 30 -0.91 2.61 18.02
CA ARG A 30 0.14 3.43 17.43
C ARG A 30 1.50 2.89 17.83
N ASN A 31 2.42 2.86 16.88
CA ASN A 31 3.84 2.62 17.11
C ASN A 31 4.61 3.67 16.31
N ASP A 32 5.17 4.67 16.98
CA ASP A 32 5.76 5.86 16.35
C ASP A 32 4.76 6.52 15.37
N ASP A 33 5.19 6.79 14.13
CA ASP A 33 4.35 7.34 13.05
C ASP A 33 3.39 6.32 12.43
N TRP A 34 3.43 5.05 12.86
CA TRP A 34 2.57 4.01 12.34
C TRP A 34 1.28 3.88 13.15
N THR A 35 0.14 3.98 12.47
CA THR A 35 -1.15 3.51 12.97
C THR A 35 -1.39 2.11 12.43
N ILE A 36 -1.59 1.14 13.32
CA ILE A 36 -1.61 -0.29 12.99
C ILE A 36 -2.95 -0.88 13.42
N LEU A 37 -3.67 -1.44 12.45
CA LEU A 37 -4.87 -2.27 12.63
C LEU A 37 -4.51 -3.73 12.37
N LYS A 38 -4.89 -4.62 13.27
CA LYS A 38 -4.78 -6.08 13.07
C LYS A 38 -6.11 -6.75 13.35
N THR A 39 -6.48 -7.73 12.55
CA THR A 39 -7.61 -8.62 12.80
C THR A 39 -7.14 -9.97 13.32
N TYR A 40 -8.02 -10.70 14.00
CA TYR A 40 -7.70 -12.04 14.53
C TYR A 40 -7.32 -13.05 13.45
N ASP A 41 -7.82 -12.89 12.23
CA ASP A 41 -7.57 -13.78 11.10
C ASP A 41 -6.29 -13.45 10.32
N GLY A 42 -5.51 -12.47 10.80
CA GLY A 42 -4.16 -12.18 10.33
C GLY A 42 -4.05 -11.05 9.31
N LEU A 43 -5.15 -10.36 8.97
CA LEU A 43 -5.08 -9.15 8.15
C LEU A 43 -4.46 -8.01 8.97
N MET A 44 -3.55 -7.28 8.36
CA MET A 44 -2.93 -6.11 8.96
C MET A 44 -2.94 -4.94 7.99
N VAL A 45 -3.41 -3.79 8.48
CA VAL A 45 -3.26 -2.50 7.79
C VAL A 45 -2.37 -1.64 8.66
N ARG A 46 -1.27 -1.13 8.11
CA ARG A 46 -0.44 -0.16 8.81
C ARG A 46 -0.20 1.06 7.93
N CYS A 47 -0.48 2.24 8.47
CA CYS A 47 -0.30 3.50 7.77
C CYS A 47 0.69 4.37 8.52
N ASN A 48 1.71 4.84 7.82
CA ASN A 48 2.68 5.79 8.34
C ASN A 48 2.21 7.21 8.03
N SER A 49 1.99 8.02 9.07
CA SER A 49 1.50 9.40 8.90
C SER A 49 2.55 10.38 8.42
N GLN A 50 3.84 10.10 8.62
CA GLN A 50 4.93 10.94 8.15
C GLN A 50 5.12 10.82 6.63
N TRP A 51 5.04 9.60 6.10
CA TRP A 51 5.30 9.32 4.68
C TRP A 51 4.03 9.18 3.83
N HIS A 52 2.85 9.28 4.45
CA HIS A 52 1.54 9.11 3.81
C HIS A 52 1.39 7.78 3.05
N ILE A 53 1.97 6.71 3.59
CA ILE A 53 1.95 5.37 2.98
C ILE A 53 1.22 4.38 3.87
N CYS A 54 0.39 3.56 3.24
CA CYS A 54 -0.29 2.46 3.88
C CYS A 54 0.12 1.14 3.25
N GLU A 55 0.29 0.14 4.09
CA GLU A 55 0.53 -1.23 3.70
C GLU A 55 -0.64 -2.11 4.13
N ILE A 56 -1.04 -3.01 3.24
CA ILE A 56 -2.06 -4.03 3.49
C ILE A 56 -1.36 -5.38 3.40
N ILE A 57 -1.37 -6.11 4.51
CA ILE A 57 -0.77 -7.43 4.62
C ILE A 57 -1.92 -8.42 4.76
N LEU A 58 -2.03 -9.32 3.78
CA LEU A 58 -3.05 -10.35 3.74
C LEU A 58 -2.50 -11.68 4.27
N PRO A 59 -3.27 -12.42 5.09
CA PRO A 59 -2.90 -13.77 5.48
C PRO A 59 -2.96 -14.71 4.27
N GLY A 60 -2.15 -15.77 4.25
CA GLY A 60 -2.04 -16.69 3.09
C GLY A 60 -3.37 -17.29 2.62
N ARG A 61 -4.35 -17.45 3.52
CA ARG A 61 -5.72 -17.88 3.20
C ARG A 61 -6.53 -16.91 2.31
N MET A 62 -6.02 -15.70 2.08
CA MET A 62 -6.60 -14.68 1.19
C MET A 62 -5.90 -14.60 -0.17
N HIS A 63 -5.04 -15.58 -0.49
CA HIS A 63 -4.51 -15.77 -1.84
C HIS A 63 -5.65 -15.91 -2.86
N GLY A 64 -5.60 -15.12 -3.93
CA GLY A 64 -6.62 -15.08 -4.99
C GLY A 64 -7.98 -14.52 -4.56
N ARG A 65 -8.06 -13.82 -3.42
CA ARG A 65 -9.33 -13.31 -2.85
C ARG A 65 -9.40 -11.79 -2.73
N SER A 66 -8.33 -11.06 -3.04
CA SER A 66 -8.43 -9.60 -3.20
C SER A 66 -8.94 -9.27 -4.59
N ASN A 67 -9.36 -8.03 -4.78
CA ASN A 67 -9.54 -7.40 -6.08
C ASN A 67 -9.50 -5.88 -5.84
N GLY A 68 -8.93 -5.13 -6.76
CA GLY A 68 -8.76 -3.69 -6.63
C GLY A 68 -7.51 -3.20 -7.34
N LEU A 69 -7.07 -2.00 -6.97
CA LEU A 69 -5.85 -1.39 -7.51
C LEU A 69 -4.56 -2.19 -7.23
N LEU A 70 -4.60 -3.13 -6.27
CA LEU A 70 -3.47 -4.00 -5.91
C LEU A 70 -3.60 -5.42 -6.50
N GLY A 71 -4.55 -5.65 -7.40
CA GLY A 71 -4.74 -6.93 -8.07
C GLY A 71 -5.42 -8.02 -7.23
N PRO A 72 -5.55 -9.23 -7.80
CA PRO A 72 -6.27 -10.35 -7.18
C PRO A 72 -5.46 -11.15 -6.14
N ASN A 73 -4.16 -10.87 -6.00
CA ASN A 73 -3.25 -11.57 -5.07
C ASN A 73 -3.17 -13.09 -5.36
N ASP A 74 -3.16 -13.49 -6.63
CA ASP A 74 -3.10 -14.88 -7.08
C ASP A 74 -1.71 -15.32 -7.59
N ASN A 75 -0.72 -14.42 -7.56
CA ASN A 75 0.62 -14.56 -8.13
C ASN A 75 0.66 -14.62 -9.67
N GLU A 76 -0.35 -14.08 -10.36
CA GLU A 76 -0.37 -13.99 -11.83
C GLU A 76 -0.30 -12.53 -12.30
N PRO A 77 0.91 -11.99 -12.59
CA PRO A 77 1.07 -10.58 -12.93
C PRO A 77 0.30 -10.12 -14.18
N SER A 78 -0.07 -11.05 -15.07
CA SER A 78 -0.79 -10.70 -16.30
C SER A 78 -2.23 -10.21 -16.06
N ASN A 79 -2.79 -10.44 -14.86
CA ASN A 79 -4.15 -10.07 -14.52
C ASN A 79 -4.26 -8.98 -13.42
N ASP A 80 -3.13 -8.49 -12.89
CA ASP A 80 -3.10 -7.51 -11.79
C ASP A 80 -3.77 -6.17 -12.15
N GLN A 81 -3.84 -5.85 -13.44
CA GLN A 81 -4.42 -4.60 -13.96
C GLN A 81 -5.77 -4.80 -14.65
N ASN A 82 -6.40 -5.97 -14.48
CA ASN A 82 -7.73 -6.21 -15.01
C ASN A 82 -8.76 -5.27 -14.37
N LEU A 83 -9.73 -4.88 -15.18
CA LEU A 83 -10.84 -4.03 -14.75
C LEU A 83 -11.79 -4.81 -13.84
N VAL A 84 -12.67 -4.09 -13.13
CA VAL A 84 -13.66 -4.68 -12.21
C VAL A 84 -14.59 -5.73 -12.86
N ASP A 85 -14.76 -5.66 -14.18
CA ASP A 85 -15.56 -6.61 -14.97
C ASP A 85 -14.73 -7.78 -15.55
N GLY A 86 -13.46 -7.89 -15.19
CA GLY A 86 -12.53 -8.94 -15.61
C GLY A 86 -11.88 -8.71 -16.97
N ARG A 87 -12.17 -7.60 -17.67
CA ARG A 87 -11.49 -7.28 -18.93
C ARG A 87 -10.02 -6.94 -18.68
N HIS A 88 -9.17 -7.39 -19.60
CA HIS A 88 -7.76 -7.01 -19.61
C HIS A 88 -7.59 -5.51 -19.85
N ASN A 89 -6.64 -4.92 -19.13
CA ASN A 89 -6.25 -3.52 -19.24
C ASN A 89 -4.78 -3.39 -18.84
N ASP A 90 -4.07 -2.47 -19.49
CA ASP A 90 -2.67 -2.12 -19.24
C ASP A 90 -2.49 -0.61 -18.95
N GLN A 91 -3.60 0.14 -18.86
CA GLN A 91 -3.60 1.57 -18.67
C GLN A 91 -3.97 1.92 -17.22
N LEU A 92 -3.04 2.54 -16.48
CA LEU A 92 -3.23 2.85 -15.06
C LEU A 92 -4.34 3.89 -14.81
N ASN A 93 -4.54 4.83 -15.72
CA ASN A 93 -5.63 5.81 -15.63
C ASN A 93 -7.00 5.12 -15.77
N VAL A 94 -7.15 4.21 -16.73
CA VAL A 94 -8.38 3.45 -16.92
C VAL A 94 -8.64 2.54 -15.71
N LEU A 95 -7.60 1.90 -15.18
CA LEU A 95 -7.68 1.10 -13.95
C LEU A 95 -8.21 1.92 -12.78
N ALA A 96 -7.61 3.10 -12.53
CA ALA A 96 -8.00 3.99 -11.43
C ALA A 96 -9.46 4.45 -11.55
N GLU A 97 -9.91 4.78 -12.76
CA GLU A 97 -11.28 5.21 -13.03
C GLU A 97 -12.29 4.06 -12.81
N HIS A 98 -11.98 2.85 -13.27
CA HIS A 98 -12.86 1.68 -13.13
C HIS A 98 -13.01 1.19 -11.68
N TRP A 99 -12.02 1.47 -10.82
CA TRP A 99 -12.02 1.12 -9.40
C TRP A 99 -12.46 2.28 -8.49
N ALA A 100 -12.91 3.41 -9.05
CA ALA A 100 -13.34 4.57 -8.27
C ALA A 100 -14.64 4.31 -7.48
N VAL A 101 -14.64 4.63 -6.19
CA VAL A 101 -15.82 4.51 -5.32
C VAL A 101 -16.71 5.75 -5.44
N ASN A 102 -18.01 5.54 -5.69
CA ASN A 102 -19.06 6.58 -5.72
C ASN A 102 -18.87 7.71 -6.75
N GLY A 103 -18.02 7.54 -7.76
CA GLY A 103 -17.82 8.55 -8.83
C GLY A 103 -17.31 9.91 -8.36
N ALA A 104 -16.85 10.01 -7.10
CA ALA A 104 -16.39 11.25 -6.48
C ALA A 104 -15.07 11.76 -7.08
N CYS A 105 -14.29 10.87 -7.70
CA CYS A 105 -13.05 11.20 -8.39
C CYS A 105 -13.23 10.91 -9.88
N ARG A 106 -13.48 11.96 -10.69
CA ARG A 106 -13.68 11.84 -12.15
C ARG A 106 -12.38 11.75 -12.95
N ARG A 107 -11.24 12.03 -12.30
CA ARG A 107 -9.94 12.09 -12.94
C ARG A 107 -8.89 11.47 -12.03
N ASN A 108 -7.98 10.73 -12.62
CA ASN A 108 -6.76 10.35 -11.92
C ASN A 108 -5.91 11.61 -11.70
N GLU A 109 -5.73 11.99 -10.43
CA GLU A 109 -4.88 13.12 -10.00
C GLU A 109 -3.48 12.65 -9.59
N ALA A 110 -3.19 11.36 -9.71
CA ALA A 110 -1.85 10.86 -9.44
C ALA A 110 -0.85 11.53 -10.40
N PRO A 111 0.26 12.07 -9.88
CA PRO A 111 1.32 12.57 -10.73
C PRO A 111 1.83 11.46 -11.64
N ASP A 112 2.18 11.80 -12.89
CA ASP A 112 2.85 10.86 -13.79
C ASP A 112 4.31 10.70 -13.35
N LEU A 113 4.64 9.50 -12.87
CA LEU A 113 5.95 9.15 -12.34
C LEU A 113 6.76 8.26 -13.29
N THR A 114 6.28 8.08 -14.53
CA THR A 114 6.87 7.12 -15.49
C THR A 114 8.26 7.50 -16.02
N HIS A 115 8.68 8.76 -15.89
CA HIS A 115 9.95 9.23 -16.47
C HIS A 115 10.63 10.32 -15.65
N ARG A 116 11.45 9.96 -14.65
CA ARG A 116 12.55 10.82 -14.15
C ARG A 116 13.70 9.97 -13.60
N ASP A 117 14.85 10.03 -14.26
CA ASP A 117 16.12 9.50 -13.76
C ASP A 117 16.59 10.32 -12.55
N ASP A 118 16.33 9.82 -11.34
CA ASP A 118 16.93 10.31 -10.09
C ASP A 118 18.26 9.58 -9.79
N GLU A 119 19.34 10.36 -9.76
CA GLU A 119 20.69 9.90 -9.43
C GLU A 119 20.78 9.25 -8.04
N HIS A 120 19.94 9.67 -7.07
CA HIS A 120 19.89 9.05 -5.74
C HIS A 120 19.37 7.61 -5.81
N CYS A 121 18.29 7.35 -6.54
CA CYS A 121 17.78 6.00 -6.71
C CYS A 121 18.79 5.11 -7.42
N GLN A 122 19.49 5.64 -8.42
CA GLN A 122 20.57 4.92 -9.10
C GLN A 122 21.70 4.57 -8.14
N SER A 123 22.08 5.49 -7.25
CA SER A 123 23.11 5.26 -6.23
C SER A 123 22.75 4.12 -5.26
N TYR A 124 21.46 3.94 -4.95
CA TYR A 124 20.99 2.90 -4.04
C TYR A 124 20.71 1.56 -4.73
N PHE A 125 20.15 1.55 -5.93
CA PHE A 125 19.66 0.30 -6.56
C PHE A 125 20.49 -0.17 -7.75
N GLN A 126 21.40 0.65 -8.27
CA GLN A 126 22.22 0.30 -9.44
C GLN A 126 23.72 0.40 -9.19
N SER A 127 24.17 1.31 -8.32
CA SER A 127 25.60 1.50 -8.07
C SER A 127 26.26 0.27 -7.42
N SER A 128 27.45 -0.06 -7.89
CA SER A 128 28.30 -1.09 -7.30
C SER A 128 28.87 -0.70 -5.92
N SER A 129 28.85 0.59 -5.58
CA SER A 129 29.19 1.11 -4.25
C SER A 129 27.97 1.23 -3.31
N SER A 130 26.79 0.80 -3.76
CA SER A 130 25.57 0.90 -2.96
C SER A 130 25.69 0.13 -1.64
N PRO A 131 25.24 0.70 -0.51
CA PRO A 131 25.10 -0.04 0.74
C PRO A 131 24.09 -1.19 0.63
N LEU A 132 23.19 -1.16 -0.36
CA LEU A 132 22.19 -2.20 -0.62
C LEU A 132 22.67 -3.26 -1.62
N ARG A 133 23.92 -3.19 -2.09
CA ARG A 133 24.45 -4.10 -3.12
C ARG A 133 24.23 -5.58 -2.83
N LEU A 134 24.33 -6.00 -1.56
CA LEU A 134 24.12 -7.39 -1.16
C LEU A 134 22.66 -7.86 -1.35
N CYS A 135 21.71 -6.93 -1.42
CA CYS A 135 20.30 -7.21 -1.61
C CYS A 135 19.89 -7.28 -3.08
N PHE A 136 20.75 -6.89 -4.04
CA PHE A 136 20.39 -6.83 -5.47
C PHE A 136 19.94 -8.18 -6.04
N ALA A 137 20.44 -9.29 -5.50
CA ALA A 137 20.01 -10.63 -5.91
C ALA A 137 18.60 -11.01 -5.41
N GLN A 138 18.12 -10.36 -4.33
CA GLN A 138 16.85 -10.65 -3.68
C GLN A 138 15.74 -9.68 -4.09
N VAL A 139 16.14 -8.44 -4.40
CA VAL A 139 15.26 -7.30 -4.65
C VAL A 139 15.26 -7.04 -6.16
N ARG A 140 14.17 -7.42 -6.85
CA ARG A 140 14.04 -7.21 -8.32
C ARG A 140 14.02 -5.71 -8.67
N ASN A 141 14.24 -5.37 -9.94
CA ASN A 141 14.25 -3.99 -10.48
C ASN A 141 13.00 -3.13 -10.16
N PHE A 142 11.90 -3.72 -9.70
CA PHE A 142 10.69 -3.00 -9.29
C PHE A 142 10.96 -1.96 -8.17
N PHE A 143 11.92 -2.21 -7.29
CA PHE A 143 12.25 -1.29 -6.19
C PHE A 143 12.93 0.00 -6.63
N PHE A 144 13.60 -0.02 -7.79
CA PHE A 144 14.12 1.19 -8.42
C PHE A 144 12.97 2.16 -8.75
N VAL A 145 11.93 1.64 -9.40
CA VAL A 145 10.69 2.39 -9.74
C VAL A 145 10.04 2.97 -8.48
N GLN A 146 9.98 2.18 -7.40
CA GLN A 146 9.31 2.60 -6.17
C GLN A 146 10.11 3.62 -5.33
N CYS A 147 11.44 3.60 -5.40
CA CYS A 147 12.28 4.62 -4.76
C CYS A 147 12.08 6.00 -5.40
N PHE A 148 11.91 6.05 -6.73
CA PHE A 148 11.59 7.31 -7.42
C PHE A 148 10.27 7.89 -6.95
N VAL A 149 9.22 7.06 -6.87
CA VAL A 149 7.90 7.47 -6.40
C VAL A 149 8.00 8.11 -5.01
N PHE A 150 8.80 7.52 -4.12
CA PHE A 150 8.99 7.99 -2.75
C PHE A 150 9.77 9.32 -2.65
N LEU A 151 10.83 9.50 -3.43
CA LEU A 151 11.59 10.76 -3.44
C LEU A 151 10.78 11.92 -4.02
N ILE A 152 9.98 11.67 -5.06
CA ILE A 152 9.14 12.71 -5.67
C ILE A 152 8.05 13.19 -4.72
N ILE A 153 7.38 12.27 -4.00
CA ILE A 153 6.37 12.65 -2.98
C ILE A 153 7.00 13.57 -1.92
N ASN A 154 8.21 13.26 -1.46
CA ASN A 154 8.90 14.10 -0.48
C ASN A 154 9.36 15.46 -1.05
N HIS A 155 9.75 15.52 -2.32
CA HIS A 155 10.15 16.79 -2.94
C HIS A 155 8.95 17.72 -3.19
N LEU A 156 7.79 17.17 -3.57
CA LEU A 156 6.54 17.93 -3.72
C LEU A 156 5.97 18.39 -2.37
N ALA A 157 6.20 17.65 -1.29
CA ALA A 157 5.79 18.06 0.06
C ALA A 157 6.67 19.17 0.68
N ALA A 158 7.80 19.51 0.05
CA ALA A 158 8.74 20.53 0.52
C ALA A 158 8.49 21.93 -0.08
N HIS A 159 7.44 22.11 -0.88
CA HIS A 159 7.02 23.37 -1.51
C HIS A 159 5.55 23.67 -1.21
#